data_AF-A0A2S9FTD7-F1
#
_entry.id   AF-A0A2S9FTD7-F1
#
_cell.length_a   1.000
_cell.length_b   1.000
_cell.length_c   1.000
_cell.angle_alpha   90.00
_cell.angle_beta   90.00
_cell.angle_gamma   90.00
#
_symmetry.space_group_name_H-M   'P 1'
#
loop_
_entity.id
_entity.type
_entity.pdbx_description
1 polymer ?
#
loop_
_entity_poly.entity_id
_entity_poly.type
_entity_poly.pdbx_seq_one_letter_code
_entity_poly.pdbx_strand_id
1 'polypeptide(L)' 'LRGRHLTVHRAGGSEKTRFDTAAEVLDVLGERFGINIADLGDRAAVEARVTEVLDA' A
#
# COMPACT_ATOMS: atom_id res chain seq x y z
N LEU A 1 2.34 6.06 -4.08
CA LEU A 1 1.27 5.07 -3.80
C LEU A 1 0.04 5.84 -3.34
N ARG A 2 -1.15 5.56 -3.87
CA ARG A 2 -2.44 6.13 -3.41
C ARG A 2 -3.46 5.00 -3.34
N GLY A 3 -4.02 4.75 -2.15
CA GLY A 3 -4.93 3.62 -1.94
C GLY A 3 -4.32 2.32 -2.50
N ARG A 4 -5.05 1.67 -3.43
CA ARG A 4 -4.58 0.46 -4.13
C ARG A 4 -3.69 0.68 -5.36
N HIS A 5 -3.38 1.93 -5.73
CA HIS A 5 -2.67 2.25 -6.97
C HIS A 5 -1.21 2.66 -6.70
N LEU A 6 -0.28 1.79 -7.10
CA LEU A 6 1.15 2.11 -7.16
C LEU A 6 1.51 2.60 -8.56
N THR A 7 2.21 3.72 -8.63
CA THR A 7 2.89 4.15 -9.85
C THR A 7 4.38 4.25 -9.57
N VAL A 8 5.20 3.65 -10.43
CA VAL A 8 6.66 3.71 -10.39
C VAL A 8 7.13 4.46 -11.63
N HIS A 9 7.76 5.61 -11.44
CA HIS A 9 8.33 6.40 -12.53
C HIS A 9 9.80 6.01 -12.75
N ARG A 10 10.15 5.70 -14.00
CA ARG A 10 11.53 5.43 -14.46
C ARG A 10 11.83 6.30 -15.68
N ALA A 11 13.10 6.33 -16.09
CA ALA A 11 13.53 7.12 -17.25
C ALA A 11 12.74 6.78 -18.54
N GLY A 12 12.36 5.51 -18.72
CA GLY A 12 11.60 5.05 -19.89
C GLY A 12 10.08 5.17 -19.78
N GLY A 13 9.54 5.73 -18.70
CA GLY A 13 8.10 5.88 -18.49
C GLY A 13 7.62 5.45 -17.11
N SER A 14 6.31 5.21 -17.00
CA SER A 14 5.65 4.91 -15.72
C SER A 14 5.01 3.52 -15.74
N GLU A 15 5.29 2.72 -14.72
CA GLU A 15 4.63 1.45 -14.49
C GLU A 15 3.52 1.65 -13.46
N LYS A 16 2.33 1.09 -13.72
CA LYS A 16 1.17 1.19 -12.83
C LYS A 16 0.77 -0.21 -12.38
N THR A 17 0.61 -0.38 -11.07
CA THR A 17 0.12 -1.60 -10.44
C THR A 17 -1.11 -1.27 -9.64
N ARG A 18 -2.17 -2.08 -9.76
CA ARG A 18 -3.35 -2.03 -8.91
C ARG A 18 -3.32 -3.27 -8.01
N PHE A 19 -3.44 -3.06 -6.71
CA PHE A 19 -3.61 -4.13 -5.74
C PHE A 19 -5.09 -4.48 -5.57
N ASP A 20 -5.37 -5.74 -5.26
CA ASP A 20 -6.74 -6.21 -5.07
C ASP A 20 -7.18 -6.02 -3.63
N THR A 21 -6.26 -6.11 -2.68
CA THR A 21 -6.54 -6.11 -1.23
C THR A 21 -5.74 -5.07 -0.44
N ALA A 22 -6.22 -4.76 0.77
CA ALA A 22 -5.49 -3.92 1.72
C ALA A 22 -4.21 -4.61 2.24
N ALA A 23 -4.24 -5.94 2.41
CA ALA A 23 -3.07 -6.72 2.80
C ALA A 23 -1.88 -6.49 1.85
N GLU A 24 -2.10 -6.56 0.53
CA GLU A 24 -1.05 -6.31 -0.46
C GLU A 24 -0.48 -4.88 -0.38
N VAL A 25 -1.34 -3.89 -0.06
CA VAL A 25 -0.91 -2.51 0.16
C VAL A 25 0.00 -2.42 1.39
N LEU A 26 -0.36 -3.08 2.50
CA LEU A 26 0.45 -3.10 3.71
C LEU A 26 1.79 -3.79 3.51
N ASP A 27 1.81 -4.90 2.76
CA ASP A 27 3.05 -5.61 2.43
C ASP A 27 4.00 -4.72 1.62
N VAL A 28 3.46 -4.00 0.63
CA VAL A 28 4.26 -3.04 -0.15
C VAL A 28 4.78 -1.89 0.70
N LEU A 29 3.97 -1.34 1.62
CA LEU A 29 4.40 -0.29 2.55
C LEU A 29 5.55 -0.78 3.45
N GLY A 30 5.47 -2.02 3.94
CA GLY A 30 6.53 -2.62 4.75
C GLY A 30 7.79 -2.92 3.95
N GLU A 31 7.67 -3.67 2.86
CA GLU A 31 8.81 -4.22 2.13
C GLU A 31 9.48 -3.21 1.20
N ARG A 32 8.70 -2.45 0.42
CA ARG A 32 9.25 -1.52 -0.58
C ARG A 32 9.49 -0.13 -0.03
N PHE A 33 8.62 0.34 0.87
CA PHE A 33 8.75 1.66 1.47
C PHE A 33 9.46 1.63 2.84
N GLY A 34 9.72 0.44 3.40
CA GLY A 34 10.48 0.29 4.65
C GLY A 34 9.73 0.80 5.88
N ILE A 35 8.39 0.88 5.83
CA ILE A 35 7.57 1.41 6.92
C ILE A 35 7.33 0.30 7.94
N ASN A 36 7.65 0.54 9.22
CA ASN A 36 7.33 -0.39 10.29
C ASN A 36 5.82 -0.37 10.61
N ILE A 37 5.04 -1.19 9.93
CA ILE A 37 3.58 -1.27 10.14
C ILE A 37 3.23 -1.73 11.56
N ALA A 38 4.08 -2.53 12.20
CA ALA A 38 3.84 -3.02 13.56
C ALA A 38 3.89 -1.89 14.62
N ASP A 39 4.54 -0.77 14.32
CA ASP A 39 4.57 0.41 15.20
C ASP A 39 3.20 1.13 15.25
N LEU A 40 2.37 0.94 14.23
CA LEU A 40 1.05 1.57 14.12
C LEU A 40 -0.04 0.86 14.95
N GLY A 41 0.30 -0.25 15.59
CA GLY A 41 -0.60 -1.07 16.40
C GLY A 41 -0.96 -2.40 15.74
N ASP A 42 -2.16 -2.89 16.04
CA ASP A 42 -2.63 -4.17 15.51
C ASP A 42 -2.78 -4.12 13.98
N ARG A 43 -2.14 -5.06 13.30
CA ARG A 43 -2.12 -5.11 11.83
C ARG A 43 -3.53 -5.21 11.25
N ALA A 44 -4.42 -5.99 11.86
CA ALA A 44 -5.78 -6.15 11.36
C ALA A 44 -6.58 -4.84 11.46
N ALA A 45 -6.37 -4.05 12.53
CA ALA A 45 -6.97 -2.73 12.65
C ALA A 45 -6.47 -1.76 11.56
N VAL A 46 -5.16 -1.76 11.27
CA VAL A 46 -4.59 -0.95 10.20
C VAL A 46 -5.14 -1.38 8.83
N GLU A 47 -5.24 -2.69 8.59
CA GLU A 47 -5.79 -3.25 7.35
C GLU A 47 -7.27 -2.86 7.15
N ALA A 48 -8.07 -2.95 8.20
CA ALA A 48 -9.47 -2.52 8.17
C ALA A 48 -9.58 -1.03 7.81
N ARG A 49 -8.74 -0.18 8.41
CA ARG A 49 -8.75 1.26 8.10
C ARG A 49 -8.30 1.55 6.66
N VAL A 50 -7.30 0.83 6.15
CA VAL A 50 -6.86 0.95 4.76
C VAL A 50 -7.97 0.51 3.80
N THR A 51 -8.69 -0.56 4.13
CA THR A 51 -9.84 -1.05 3.35
C THR A 51 -10.90 0.04 3.13
N GLU A 52 -11.21 0.84 4.15
CA GLU A 52 -12.16 1.94 4.05
C GLU A 52 -11.74 3.05 3.08
N VAL A 53 -10.45 3.17 2.78
CA VAL A 53 -9.88 4.24 1.94
C VAL A 53 -9.19 3.70 0.68
N LEU A 54 -9.45 2.45 0.28
CA LEU A 54 -8.72 1.79 -0.81
C LEU A 54 -8.86 2.52 -2.17
N ASP A 55 -10.00 3.16 -2.40
CA ASP A 55 -10.36 3.87 -3.64
C ASP A 55 -10.64 5.38 -3.45
N ALA A 56 -10.40 5.92 -2.25
CA ALA A 56 -10.67 7.31 -1.93
C ALA A 56 -9.75 8.32 -2.66
#